data_AF-A0A845AKK3-F1
#
_entry.id   AF-A0A845AKK3-F1
#
_cell.length_a   1.000
_cell.length_b   1.000
_cell.length_c   1.000
_cell.angle_alpha   90.00
_cell.angle_beta   90.00
_cell.angle_gamma   90.00
#
_symmetry.space_group_name_H-M   'P 1'
#
loop_
_entity.id
_entity.type
_entity.pdbx_description
1 polymer ?
#
loop_
_entity_poly.entity_id
_entity_poly.type
_entity_poly.pdbx_seq_one_letter_code
_entity_poly.pdbx_strand_id
1 'polypeptide(L)'
;MLLIALAVASAQAPLPLEWASFGRTASNSHVSETVEIATSRNTGADQFQYELRYTKKSRGGEIETKWADSLECPSVRSVIYSMRNIQMPRPAPFGAPGEPMGVSLDGTRYFLIAPSTYEMGKITITSNEPSPLSKWVDSALQQLKACWKIVRDQ
;
A
#
# COMPACT_ATOMS: atom_id res chain seq x y z
N MET A 1 35.53 -27.33 11.54
CA MET A 1 34.44 -27.19 10.55
C MET A 1 33.35 -26.30 11.16
N LEU A 2 33.24 -25.06 10.71
CA LEU A 2 32.23 -24.11 11.19
C LEU A 2 31.08 -24.11 10.17
N LEU A 3 29.90 -24.63 10.56
CA LEU A 3 28.69 -24.60 9.74
C LEU A 3 28.08 -23.19 9.83
N ILE A 4 28.23 -22.41 8.77
CA ILE A 4 27.50 -21.15 8.59
C ILE A 4 26.08 -21.53 8.15
N ALA A 5 25.12 -21.46 9.07
CA ALA A 5 23.70 -21.55 8.73
C ALA A 5 23.28 -20.23 8.05
N LEU A 6 23.11 -20.25 6.72
CA LEU A 6 22.48 -19.16 6.00
C LEU A 6 20.99 -19.13 6.39
N ALA A 7 20.60 -18.14 7.19
CA ALA A 7 19.19 -17.80 7.40
C ALA A 7 18.65 -17.24 6.08
N VAL A 8 17.91 -18.08 5.34
CA VAL A 8 17.18 -17.64 4.16
C VAL A 8 16.04 -16.76 4.65
N ALA A 9 16.15 -15.45 4.49
CA ALA A 9 15.03 -14.54 4.69
C ALA A 9 13.93 -14.95 3.71
N SER A 10 12.84 -15.54 4.23
CA SER A 10 11.66 -15.88 3.45
C SER A 10 10.98 -14.59 3.01
N ALA A 11 11.40 -14.06 1.86
CA ALA A 11 10.66 -13.04 1.15
C ALA A 11 9.29 -13.64 0.78
N GLN A 12 8.22 -13.15 1.41
CA GLN A 12 6.85 -13.54 1.07
C GLN A 12 6.64 -13.34 -0.43
N ALA A 13 6.15 -14.38 -1.11
CA ALA A 13 5.90 -14.32 -2.54
C ALA A 13 4.91 -13.16 -2.87
N PRO A 14 5.10 -12.46 -4.00
CA PRO A 14 4.19 -11.41 -4.42
C PRO A 14 2.78 -11.97 -4.62
N LEU A 15 1.77 -11.15 -4.31
CA LEU A 15 0.38 -11.53 -4.52
C LEU A 15 0.14 -11.77 -6.03
N PRO A 16 -0.40 -12.93 -6.46
CA PRO A 16 -0.64 -13.16 -7.88
C PRO A 16 -1.64 -12.14 -8.44
N LEU A 17 -1.38 -11.63 -9.65
CA LEU A 17 -2.19 -10.57 -10.28
C LEU A 17 -2.24 -9.26 -9.49
N GLU A 18 -1.23 -9.00 -8.66
CA GLU A 18 -1.00 -7.69 -8.05
C GLU A 18 -0.80 -6.62 -9.12
N TRP A 19 -1.47 -5.50 -8.93
CA TRP A 19 -1.36 -4.36 -9.84
C TRP A 19 -1.17 -3.03 -9.11
N ALA A 20 -1.45 -2.96 -7.80
CA ALA A 20 -1.20 -1.77 -6.99
C ALA A 20 -0.83 -2.12 -5.55
N SER A 21 -0.15 -1.19 -4.90
CA SER A 21 0.09 -1.23 -3.46
C SER A 21 0.10 0.17 -2.85
N PHE A 22 -0.32 0.28 -1.59
CA PHE A 22 -0.24 1.52 -0.83
C PHE A 22 0.10 1.25 0.62
N GLY A 23 0.49 2.29 1.35
CA GLY A 23 0.78 2.14 2.76
C GLY A 23 1.57 3.29 3.36
N ARG A 24 2.14 3.00 4.52
CA ARG A 24 2.96 3.95 5.27
C ARG A 24 4.10 3.25 6.00
N THR A 25 5.21 3.97 6.13
CA THR A 25 6.39 3.54 6.87
C THR A 25 6.77 4.63 7.86
N ALA A 26 6.68 4.30 9.15
CA ALA A 26 7.15 5.15 10.23
C ALA A 26 8.62 4.81 10.53
N SER A 27 9.53 5.63 10.01
CA SER A 27 10.98 5.37 10.03
C SER A 27 11.53 5.28 11.45
N ASN A 28 11.02 6.12 12.36
CA ASN A 28 11.48 6.17 13.76
C ASN A 28 11.07 4.95 14.58
N SER A 29 9.91 4.36 14.27
CA SER A 29 9.40 3.19 14.98
C SER A 29 9.74 1.87 14.28
N HIS A 30 10.36 1.92 13.09
CA HIS A 30 10.59 0.76 12.23
C HIS A 30 9.30 -0.06 11.98
N VAL A 31 8.18 0.63 11.83
CA VAL A 31 6.89 0.00 11.51
C VAL A 31 6.54 0.33 10.07
N SER A 32 6.21 -0.70 9.28
CA SER A 32 5.68 -0.52 7.92
C SER A 32 4.35 -1.25 7.78
N GLU A 33 3.38 -0.57 7.22
CA GLU A 33 2.08 -1.13 6.86
C GLU A 33 1.92 -1.03 5.34
N THR A 34 1.70 -2.17 4.69
CA THR A 34 1.52 -2.27 3.25
C THR A 34 0.22 -2.99 2.95
N VAL A 35 -0.56 -2.47 2.00
CA VAL A 35 -1.70 -3.13 1.40
C VAL A 35 -1.38 -3.37 -0.07
N GLU A 36 -1.31 -4.63 -0.48
CA GLU A 36 -1.22 -5.06 -1.88
C GLU A 36 -2.61 -5.34 -2.41
N ILE A 37 -2.85 -5.01 -3.67
CA ILE A 37 -4.14 -5.13 -4.35
C ILE A 37 -3.95 -5.96 -5.61
N ALA A 38 -4.74 -7.01 -5.71
CA ALA A 38 -4.81 -7.87 -6.88
C ALA A 38 -6.23 -7.98 -7.41
N THR A 39 -6.33 -8.36 -8.68
CA THR A 39 -7.60 -8.84 -9.25
C THR A 39 -7.72 -10.33 -8.94
N SER A 40 -8.86 -10.76 -8.41
CA SER A 40 -9.17 -12.16 -8.15
C SER A 40 -9.20 -12.96 -9.46
N ARG A 41 -8.76 -14.21 -9.40
CA ARG A 41 -8.77 -15.14 -10.55
C ARG A 41 -10.19 -15.63 -10.90
N ASN A 42 -11.17 -15.37 -10.05
CA ASN A 42 -12.53 -15.85 -10.26
C ASN A 42 -13.27 -14.94 -11.25
N THR A 43 -13.10 -15.23 -12.55
CA THR A 43 -13.58 -14.42 -13.69
C THR A 43 -15.06 -14.63 -14.04
N GLY A 44 -15.81 -15.40 -13.25
CA GLY A 44 -17.21 -15.72 -13.52
C GLY A 44 -18.23 -14.63 -13.16
N ALA A 45 -17.79 -13.47 -12.66
CA ALA A 45 -18.67 -12.40 -12.21
C ALA A 45 -18.70 -11.23 -13.21
N ASP A 46 -19.87 -10.58 -13.35
CA ASP A 46 -20.08 -9.37 -14.17
C ASP A 46 -19.25 -8.16 -13.69
N GLN A 47 -18.57 -8.27 -12.55
CA GLN A 47 -17.72 -7.23 -11.97
C GLN A 47 -16.36 -7.79 -11.58
N PHE A 48 -15.31 -6.98 -11.75
CA PHE A 48 -14.00 -7.28 -11.21
C PHE A 48 -14.09 -7.52 -9.69
N GLN A 49 -13.56 -8.67 -9.28
CA GLN A 49 -13.35 -9.00 -7.88
C GLN A 49 -11.92 -8.64 -7.50
N TYR A 50 -11.75 -8.01 -6.36
CA TYR A 50 -10.46 -7.60 -5.82
C TYR A 50 -10.12 -8.40 -4.57
N GLU A 51 -8.83 -8.69 -4.43
CA GLU A 51 -8.24 -9.33 -3.26
C GLU A 51 -7.12 -8.44 -2.71
N LEU A 52 -7.07 -8.30 -1.40
CA LEU A 52 -6.15 -7.43 -0.69
C LEU A 52 -5.35 -8.24 0.30
N ARG A 53 -4.04 -7.97 0.34
CA ARG A 53 -3.14 -8.46 1.38
C ARG A 53 -2.60 -7.30 2.17
N TYR A 54 -2.96 -7.23 3.45
CA TYR A 54 -2.34 -6.33 4.41
C TYR A 54 -1.14 -7.02 5.05
N THR A 55 -0.01 -6.32 5.10
CA THR A 55 1.21 -6.76 5.79
C THR A 55 1.69 -5.65 6.70
N LYS A 56 1.82 -5.94 7.99
CA LYS A 56 2.45 -5.07 8.97
C LYS A 56 3.75 -5.68 9.46
N LYS A 57 4.85 -4.95 9.30
CA LYS A 57 6.16 -5.33 9.84
C LYS A 57 6.44 -4.45 11.05
N SER A 58 6.71 -5.06 12.19
CA SER A 58 7.06 -4.38 13.43
C SER A 58 8.57 -4.33 13.65
N ARG A 59 9.05 -3.48 14.56
CA ARG A 59 10.48 -3.30 14.90
C ARG A 59 11.22 -4.61 15.20
N GLY A 60 10.54 -5.61 15.77
CA GLY A 60 11.12 -6.92 16.10
C GLY A 60 11.17 -7.90 14.93
N GLY A 61 10.79 -7.50 13.71
CA GLY A 61 10.69 -8.38 12.55
C GLY A 61 9.42 -9.22 12.50
N GLU A 62 8.52 -9.07 13.48
CA GLU A 62 7.20 -9.71 13.45
C GLU A 62 6.40 -9.19 12.25
N ILE A 63 5.83 -10.14 11.49
CA ILE A 63 5.02 -9.87 10.31
C ILE A 63 3.60 -10.34 10.58
N GLU A 64 2.67 -9.40 10.65
CA GLU A 64 1.24 -9.67 10.68
C GLU A 64 0.70 -9.59 9.25
N THR A 65 0.08 -10.67 8.77
CA THR A 65 -0.57 -10.72 7.45
C THR A 65 -2.08 -10.89 7.62
N LYS A 66 -2.86 -10.08 6.91
CA LYS A 66 -4.31 -10.18 6.84
C LYS A 66 -4.81 -10.08 5.41
N TRP A 67 -6.01 -10.58 5.19
CA TRP A 67 -6.64 -10.70 3.88
C TRP A 67 -8.02 -10.05 3.89
N ALA A 68 -8.42 -9.48 2.75
CA ALA A 68 -9.78 -9.01 2.53
C ALA A 68 -10.12 -9.14 1.04
N ASP A 69 -11.40 -9.31 0.75
CA ASP A 69 -11.89 -9.39 -0.62
C ASP A 69 -13.11 -8.49 -0.83
N SER A 70 -13.34 -8.13 -2.08
CA SER A 70 -14.46 -7.28 -2.47
C SER A 70 -15.83 -7.98 -2.50
N LEU A 71 -15.87 -9.31 -2.43
CA LEU A 71 -17.13 -10.06 -2.44
C LEU A 71 -17.82 -9.93 -1.09
N GLU A 72 -17.05 -10.03 0.00
CA GLU A 72 -17.56 -9.98 1.36
C GLU A 72 -17.48 -8.59 2.00
N CYS A 73 -16.53 -7.75 1.56
CA CYS A 73 -16.36 -6.39 2.08
C CYS A 73 -16.57 -5.33 0.99
N PRO A 74 -17.72 -4.64 0.97
CA PRO A 74 -17.97 -3.55 0.03
C PRO A 74 -16.98 -2.38 0.14
N SER A 75 -16.41 -2.13 1.33
CA SER A 75 -15.43 -1.07 1.56
C SER A 75 -14.18 -1.24 0.70
N VAL A 76 -13.82 -2.47 0.31
CA VAL A 76 -12.71 -2.74 -0.60
C VAL A 76 -12.87 -1.98 -1.92
N ARG A 77 -14.04 -2.08 -2.56
CA ARG A 77 -14.30 -1.37 -3.83
C ARG A 77 -14.25 0.14 -3.64
N SER A 78 -14.85 0.62 -2.55
CA SER A 78 -14.88 2.05 -2.22
C SER A 78 -13.46 2.62 -2.10
N VAL A 79 -12.58 1.94 -1.36
CA VAL A 79 -11.18 2.33 -1.21
C VAL A 79 -10.45 2.32 -2.55
N ILE A 80 -10.57 1.24 -3.33
CA ILE A 80 -9.92 1.13 -4.64
C ILE A 80 -10.36 2.25 -5.59
N TYR A 81 -11.67 2.51 -5.70
CA TYR A 81 -12.18 3.55 -6.60
C TYR A 81 -11.83 4.96 -6.15
N SER A 82 -11.73 5.18 -4.84
CA SER A 82 -11.33 6.47 -4.29
C SER A 82 -9.88 6.88 -4.64
N MET A 83 -9.03 5.95 -5.09
CA MET A 83 -7.68 6.29 -5.59
C MET A 83 -7.70 7.33 -6.70
N ARG A 84 -8.75 7.31 -7.54
CA ARG A 84 -8.91 8.27 -8.65
C ARG A 84 -9.10 9.71 -8.18
N ASN A 85 -9.46 9.90 -6.91
CA ASN A 85 -9.74 11.20 -6.31
C ASN A 85 -8.53 11.76 -5.54
N ILE A 86 -7.41 11.03 -5.49
CA ILE A 86 -6.18 11.53 -4.86
C ILE A 86 -5.65 12.67 -5.73
N GLN A 87 -5.50 13.85 -5.11
CA GLN A 87 -4.87 14.98 -5.79
C GLN A 87 -3.39 14.66 -6.05
N MET A 88 -3.00 14.66 -7.33
CA MET A 88 -1.62 14.38 -7.74
C MET A 88 -0.66 15.49 -7.27
N PRO A 89 0.52 15.14 -6.75
CA PRO A 89 1.54 16.14 -6.43
C PRO A 89 2.01 16.83 -7.71
N ARG A 90 2.31 18.12 -7.60
CA ARG A 90 2.95 18.89 -8.67
C ARG A 90 4.47 18.83 -8.49
N PRO A 91 5.26 18.77 -9.56
CA PRO A 91 6.70 18.92 -9.45
C PRO A 91 7.04 20.27 -8.80
N ALA A 92 7.89 20.24 -7.78
CA ALA A 92 8.45 21.41 -7.10
C ALA A 92 9.97 21.39 -7.30
N PRO A 93 10.48 21.92 -8.42
CA PRO A 93 11.90 21.88 -8.72
C PRO A 93 12.69 22.69 -7.68
N PHE A 94 13.73 22.09 -7.10
CA PHE A 94 14.58 22.75 -6.13
C PHE A 94 15.25 24.00 -6.73
N GLY A 95 15.19 25.12 -5.99
CA GLY A 95 15.78 26.39 -6.41
C GLY A 95 14.89 27.24 -7.31
N ALA A 96 13.67 26.80 -7.66
CA ALA A 96 12.72 27.67 -8.32
C ALA A 96 12.23 28.80 -7.38
N PRO A 97 12.07 30.04 -7.87
CA PRO A 97 11.56 31.13 -7.05
C PRO A 97 10.20 30.79 -6.44
N GLY A 98 10.10 30.88 -5.11
CA GLY A 98 8.86 30.58 -4.38
C GLY A 98 8.70 29.13 -3.90
N GLU A 99 9.62 28.22 -4.24
CA GLU A 99 9.59 26.83 -3.78
C GLU A 99 10.49 26.63 -2.54
N PRO A 100 9.93 26.29 -1.36
CA PRO A 100 10.71 26.07 -0.16
C PRO A 100 11.52 24.77 -0.24
N MET A 101 12.79 24.82 0.17
CA MET A 101 13.55 23.61 0.50
C MET A 101 13.07 23.05 1.85
N GLY A 102 11.99 22.27 1.82
CA GLY A 102 11.42 21.65 3.03
C GLY A 102 12.08 20.32 3.38
N VAL A 103 12.48 20.16 4.64
CA VAL A 103 12.80 18.85 5.24
C VAL A 103 11.64 18.47 6.15
N SER A 104 11.05 17.29 5.97
CA SER A 104 10.01 16.76 6.87
C SER A 104 10.65 15.95 7.99
N LEU A 105 10.28 16.22 9.24
CA LEU A 105 10.83 15.60 10.45
C LEU A 105 9.88 14.60 11.14
N ASP A 106 8.65 14.49 10.66
CA ASP A 106 7.63 13.56 11.17
C ASP A 106 8.02 12.08 11.00
N GLY A 107 8.82 11.77 9.97
CA GLY A 107 9.42 10.46 9.74
C GLY A 107 8.45 9.40 9.21
N THR A 108 7.19 9.75 8.96
CA THR A 108 6.19 8.85 8.36
C THR A 108 6.06 9.10 6.87
N ARG A 109 6.54 8.14 6.08
CA ARG A 109 6.45 8.17 4.63
C ARG A 109 5.23 7.40 4.17
N TYR A 110 4.36 8.06 3.42
CA TYR A 110 3.22 7.46 2.74
C TYR A 110 3.56 7.13 1.29
N PHE A 111 2.98 6.06 0.76
CA PHE A 111 3.18 5.67 -0.63
C PHE A 111 1.92 5.09 -1.30
N LEU A 112 1.87 5.24 -2.62
CA LEU A 112 0.98 4.55 -3.54
C LEU A 112 1.75 4.21 -4.82
N ILE A 113 1.64 2.96 -5.24
CA ILE A 113 2.11 2.44 -6.53
C ILE A 113 0.88 1.91 -7.24
N ALA A 114 0.59 2.42 -8.44
CA ALA A 114 -0.58 2.02 -9.21
C ALA A 114 -0.35 2.15 -10.72
N PRO A 115 -1.17 1.51 -11.57
CA PRO A 115 -1.16 1.74 -13.00
C PRO A 115 -1.51 3.19 -13.33
N SER A 116 -0.85 3.75 -14.34
CA SER A 116 -1.17 5.06 -14.88
C SER A 116 -2.18 4.94 -16.02
N THR A 117 -2.91 6.02 -16.30
CA THR A 117 -3.81 6.09 -17.45
C THR A 117 -3.08 6.19 -18.80
N TYR A 118 -1.77 6.43 -18.78
CA TYR A 118 -0.93 6.51 -19.97
C TYR A 118 -0.26 5.15 -20.22
N GLU A 119 -0.27 4.72 -21.48
CA GLU A 119 0.35 3.50 -22.06
C GLU A 119 1.05 2.53 -21.10
N MET A 120 0.29 1.66 -20.42
CA MET A 120 0.82 0.63 -19.49
C MET A 120 1.84 1.14 -18.46
N GLY A 121 1.84 2.45 -18.18
CA GLY A 121 2.74 3.08 -17.24
C GLY A 121 2.35 2.77 -15.79
N LYS A 122 3.27 3.08 -14.86
CA LYS A 122 3.01 3.05 -13.42
C LYS A 122 3.27 4.43 -12.83
N ILE A 123 2.43 4.85 -11.91
CA ILE A 123 2.69 5.99 -11.05
C ILE A 123 3.18 5.51 -9.69
N THR A 124 4.17 6.20 -9.15
CA THR A 124 4.59 6.08 -7.75
C THR A 124 4.45 7.44 -7.11
N ILE A 125 3.60 7.54 -6.10
CA ILE A 125 3.39 8.75 -5.32
C ILE A 125 3.98 8.49 -3.95
N THR A 126 4.86 9.37 -3.47
CA THR A 126 5.32 9.34 -2.09
C THR A 126 5.26 10.72 -1.47
N SER A 127 4.88 10.80 -0.20
CA SER A 127 4.79 12.05 0.55
C SER A 127 4.93 11.80 2.05
N ASN A 128 5.16 12.85 2.82
CA ASN A 128 5.02 12.83 4.28
C ASN A 128 3.70 13.52 4.70
N GLU A 129 3.46 13.66 6.00
CA GLU A 129 2.32 14.43 6.50
C GLU A 129 2.62 15.94 6.60
N PRO A 130 1.58 16.78 6.42
CA PRO A 130 0.25 16.46 5.90
C PRO A 130 0.23 16.47 4.36
N SER A 131 -0.40 15.48 3.72
CA SER A 131 -0.64 15.50 2.26
C SER A 131 -2.00 14.90 1.88
N PRO A 132 -2.50 15.14 0.65
CA PRO A 132 -3.67 14.43 0.14
C PRO A 132 -3.50 12.90 0.17
N LEU A 133 -2.29 12.41 -0.10
CA LEU A 133 -1.99 10.98 -0.05
C LEU A 133 -2.03 10.44 1.39
N SER A 134 -1.45 11.14 2.37
CA SER A 134 -1.44 10.68 3.76
C SER A 134 -2.86 10.52 4.31
N LYS A 135 -3.71 11.55 4.08
CA LYS A 135 -5.12 11.52 4.45
C LYS A 135 -5.88 10.37 3.81
N TRP A 136 -5.61 10.10 2.54
CA TRP A 136 -6.24 9.00 1.82
C TRP A 136 -5.80 7.63 2.38
N VAL A 137 -4.49 7.41 2.60
CA VAL A 137 -3.97 6.14 3.15
C VAL A 137 -4.57 5.87 4.53
N ASP A 138 -4.58 6.86 5.42
CA ASP A 138 -5.14 6.68 6.76
C ASP A 138 -6.63 6.36 6.73
N SER A 139 -7.38 7.05 5.86
CA SER A 139 -8.80 6.78 5.65
C SER A 139 -9.02 5.37 5.09
N ALA A 140 -8.21 4.95 4.13
CA ALA A 140 -8.28 3.61 3.53
C ALA A 140 -8.02 2.50 4.55
N LEU A 141 -6.95 2.63 5.35
CA LEU A 141 -6.62 1.68 6.42
C LEU A 141 -7.75 1.60 7.47
N GLN A 142 -8.33 2.75 7.82
CA GLN A 142 -9.44 2.81 8.78
C GLN A 142 -10.71 2.16 8.23
N GLN A 143 -11.06 2.41 6.96
CA GLN A 143 -12.25 1.82 6.30
C GLN A 143 -12.13 0.30 6.14
N LEU A 144 -10.92 -0.22 5.93
CA LEU A 144 -10.67 -1.65 5.76
C LEU A 144 -10.54 -2.40 7.09
N LYS A 145 -10.47 -1.71 8.23
CA LYS A 145 -10.20 -2.31 9.54
C LYS A 145 -11.12 -3.48 9.89
N ALA A 146 -12.41 -3.36 9.56
CA ALA A 146 -13.42 -4.38 9.83
C ALA A 146 -13.43 -5.54 8.81
N CYS A 147 -12.72 -5.40 7.70
CA CYS A 147 -12.72 -6.39 6.60
C CYS A 147 -11.58 -7.40 6.70
N TRP A 148 -10.59 -7.12 7.53
CA TRP A 148 -9.40 -7.94 7.61
C TRP A 148 -9.63 -9.27 8.32
N LYS A 149 -9.30 -10.36 7.63
CA LYS A 149 -9.31 -11.73 8.15
C LYS A 149 -7.88 -12.28 8.26
N ILE A 150 -7.67 -13.19 9.21
CA ILE A 150 -6.36 -13.84 9.43
C ILE A 150 -6.13 -14.99 8.43
N VAL A 151 -7.20 -15.62 7.97
CA VAL A 151 -7.18 -16.71 6.98
C VAL A 151 -7.61 -16.17 5.62
N ARG A 152 -6.95 -16.63 4.56
CA ARG A 152 -7.37 -16.40 3.17
C ARG A 152 -8.39 -17.48 2.82
N ASP A 153 -9.62 -17.09 2.54
CA ASP A 153 -10.61 -18.03 2.03
C ASP A 153 -10.15 -18.49 0.64
N GLN A 154 -10.06 -19.82 0.46
CA GLN A 154 -9.52 -20.48 -0.73
C GLN A 154 -10.60 -20.71 -1.78
#